data_AF-A2SSY2-F1
#
_entry.id   AF-A2SSY2-F1
#
_cell.length_a   1.000
_cell.length_b   1.000
_cell.length_c   1.000
_cell.angle_alpha   90.00
_cell.angle_beta   90.00
_cell.angle_gamma   90.00
#
_symmetry.space_group_name_H-M   'P 1'
#
loop_
_entity.id
_entity.type
_entity.pdbx_description
1 polymer ?
#
loop_
_entity_poly.entity_id
_entity_poly.type
_entity_poly.pdbx_seq_one_letter_code
_entity_poly.pdbx_strand_id
1 'polypeptide(L)'
;MDDTERTQFKGKFTVLVIILNILIFAIAAAVIVFFIVPDSIWLRIPIVLICIVISIISLAVFIPKYRATKAWLDIHGTTKEERLAQMQKEQDEYRAKIRAELEEEMREEESKKNVEE
;
A
#
# COMPACT_ATOMS: atom_id res chain seq x y z
N MET A 1 13.70 5.79 -2.32
CA MET A 1 12.50 6.51 -2.79
C MET A 1 12.90 7.96 -2.85
N ASP A 2 12.68 8.64 -3.97
CA ASP A 2 13.02 10.05 -4.12
C ASP A 2 12.23 10.86 -3.07
N ASP A 3 12.88 11.80 -2.37
CA ASP A 3 12.28 12.52 -1.24
C ASP A 3 11.02 13.30 -1.66
N THR A 4 10.96 13.70 -2.93
CA THR A 4 9.83 14.36 -3.58
C THR A 4 8.58 13.48 -3.59
N GLU A 5 8.71 12.21 -3.98
CA GLU A 5 7.61 11.26 -4.08
C GLU A 5 7.06 10.89 -2.69
N ARG A 6 7.95 10.79 -1.71
CA ARG A 6 7.58 10.43 -0.33
C ARG A 6 6.76 11.53 0.33
N THR A 7 7.05 12.78 -0.02
CA THR A 7 6.34 13.97 0.48
C THR A 7 4.94 14.07 -0.14
N GLN A 8 4.79 13.77 -1.43
CA GLN A 8 3.47 13.71 -2.07
C GLN A 8 2.59 12.58 -1.50
N PHE A 9 3.18 11.42 -1.20
CA PHE A 9 2.45 10.33 -0.56
C PHE A 9 1.96 10.72 0.84
N LYS A 10 2.83 11.32 1.67
CA LYS A 10 2.44 11.84 2.99
C LYS A 10 1.30 12.85 2.88
N GLY A 11 1.35 13.78 1.92
CA GLY A 11 0.27 14.73 1.69
C GLY A 11 -1.06 14.06 1.33
N LYS A 12 -1.05 13.09 0.41
CA LYS A 12 -2.25 12.33 0.02
C LYS A 12 -2.81 11.50 1.18
N PHE A 13 -1.94 10.91 1.99
CA PHE A 13 -2.33 10.13 3.17
C PHE A 13 -2.91 11.01 4.29
N THR A 14 -2.30 12.18 4.56
CA THR A 14 -2.81 13.13 5.56
C THR A 14 -4.23 13.58 5.22
N VAL A 15 -4.50 13.92 3.96
CA VAL A 15 -5.87 14.28 3.52
C VAL A 15 -6.84 13.12 3.74
N LEU A 16 -6.41 11.89 3.47
CA LEU A 16 -7.23 10.69 3.67
C LEU A 16 -7.58 10.46 5.15
N VAL A 17 -6.59 10.63 6.05
CA VAL A 17 -6.78 10.53 7.51
C VAL A 17 -7.69 11.64 8.03
N ILE A 18 -7.57 12.86 7.51
CA ILE A 18 -8.45 13.99 7.87
C ILE A 18 -9.90 13.69 7.49
N ILE A 19 -10.15 13.23 6.25
CA ILE A 19 -11.50 12.87 5.80
C ILE A 19 -12.09 11.77 6.67
N LEU A 20 -11.29 10.76 7.03
CA LEU A 20 -11.74 9.67 7.92
C LEU A 20 -12.10 10.17 9.32
N ASN A 21 -11.31 11.09 9.89
CA ASN A 21 -11.62 11.67 11.19
C ASN A 21 -12.91 12.49 11.14
N ILE A 22 -13.11 13.30 10.09
CA ILE A 22 -14.36 14.06 9.90
C ILE A 22 -15.56 13.10 9.84
N LEU A 23 -15.42 11.98 9.14
CA LEU A 23 -16.45 10.94 9.08
C LEU A 23 -16.76 10.36 10.48
N ILE A 24 -15.73 10.01 11.25
CA ILE A 24 -15.89 9.48 12.62
C ILE A 24 -16.58 10.51 13.52
N PHE A 25 -16.17 11.79 13.45
CA PHE A 25 -16.81 12.87 14.20
C PHE A 25 -18.26 13.09 13.79
N ALA A 26 -18.58 13.04 12.49
CA ALA A 26 -19.96 13.19 12.01
C ALA A 26 -20.87 12.06 12.50
N ILE A 27 -20.39 10.82 12.48
CA ILE A 27 -21.13 9.66 13.01
C ILE A 27 -21.29 9.77 14.53
N ALA A 28 -20.22 10.10 15.25
CA ALA A 28 -20.27 10.27 16.71
C ALA A 28 -21.25 11.39 17.10
N ALA A 29 -21.22 12.53 16.41
CA ALA A 29 -22.16 13.63 16.62
C ALA A 29 -23.61 13.19 16.35
N ALA A 30 -23.86 12.42 15.28
CA ALA A 30 -25.19 11.87 14.99
C ALA A 30 -25.70 10.97 16.12
N VAL A 31 -24.85 10.09 16.66
CA VAL A 31 -25.20 9.20 17.78
C VAL A 31 -25.48 10.00 19.05
N ILE A 32 -24.62 10.97 19.37
CA ILE A 32 -24.80 11.86 20.54
C ILE A 32 -26.13 12.61 20.43
N VAL A 33 -26.40 13.24 19.29
CA VAL A 33 -27.65 13.95 19.05
C VAL A 33 -28.85 13.00 19.09
N PHE A 34 -28.70 11.78 18.58
CA PHE A 34 -29.77 10.79 18.61
C PHE A 34 -30.10 10.31 20.03
N PHE A 35 -29.12 10.10 20.91
CA PHE A 35 -29.39 9.54 22.25
C PHE A 35 -29.56 10.59 23.35
N ILE A 36 -28.87 11.73 23.26
CA ILE A 36 -28.83 12.72 24.36
C ILE A 36 -29.88 13.82 24.17
N VAL A 37 -30.22 14.18 22.92
CA VAL A 37 -31.13 15.30 22.67
C VAL A 37 -32.58 14.86 22.89
N PRO A 38 -33.34 15.56 23.76
CA PRO A 38 -34.74 15.24 24.00
C PRO A 38 -35.60 15.37 22.73
N ASP A 39 -36.64 14.54 22.61
CA ASP A 39 -37.62 14.60 21.49
C ASP A 39 -38.35 15.95 21.37
N SER A 40 -38.33 16.77 22.42
CA SER A 40 -38.91 18.12 22.41
C SER A 40 -38.16 19.10 21.50
N ILE A 41 -36.93 18.77 21.10
CA ILE A 41 -36.12 19.61 20.20
C ILE A 41 -36.39 19.19 18.75
N TRP A 42 -37.22 19.98 18.06
CA TRP A 42 -37.58 19.74 16.66
C TRP A 42 -36.38 19.67 15.70
N LEU A 43 -35.24 20.29 16.06
CA LEU A 43 -34.01 20.27 15.28
C LEU A 43 -33.23 18.95 15.34
N ARG A 44 -33.60 17.99 16.19
CA ARG A 44 -32.89 16.70 16.31
C ARG A 44 -32.85 15.93 15.00
N ILE A 45 -34.00 15.81 14.32
CA ILE A 45 -34.14 15.08 13.05
C ILE A 45 -33.31 15.70 11.92
N PRO A 46 -33.40 17.02 11.62
CA PRO A 46 -32.61 17.61 10.54
C PRO A 46 -31.10 17.56 10.81
N ILE A 47 -30.65 17.68 12.06
CA ILE A 47 -29.22 17.57 12.41
C ILE A 47 -28.69 16.17 12.13
N VAL A 48 -29.43 15.13 12.55
CA VAL A 48 -29.06 13.73 12.26
C VAL A 48 -29.03 13.48 10.75
N LEU A 49 -30.01 14.00 10.01
CA LEU A 49 -30.06 13.88 8.56
C LEU A 49 -28.84 14.51 7.88
N ILE A 50 -28.45 15.73 8.30
CA ILE A 50 -27.25 16.41 7.79
C ILE A 50 -25.98 15.59 8.09
N CYS A 51 -25.86 15.05 9.31
CA CYS A 51 -24.70 14.22 9.67
C CYS A 51 -24.62 12.95 8.82
N ILE A 52 -25.76 12.32 8.51
CA ILE A 52 -25.83 11.16 7.62
C ILE A 52 -25.38 11.55 6.21
N VAL A 53 -25.88 12.66 5.66
CA VAL A 53 -25.50 13.13 4.32
C VAL A 53 -24.00 13.43 4.25
N ILE A 54 -23.45 14.14 5.22
CA ILE A 54 -22.00 14.41 5.31
C ILE A 54 -21.20 13.11 5.37
N SER A 55 -21.69 12.11 6.10
CA SER A 55 -21.04 10.80 6.22
C SER A 55 -21.02 10.06 4.88
N ILE A 56 -22.13 10.05 4.14
CA ILE A 56 -22.22 9.42 2.82
C ILE A 56 -21.28 10.10 1.82
N ILE A 57 -21.26 11.44 1.79
CA ILE A 57 -20.36 12.20 0.90
C ILE A 57 -18.90 11.92 1.25
N SER A 58 -18.55 11.93 2.54
CA SER A 58 -17.19 11.66 3.01
C SER A 58 -16.75 10.25 2.61
N LEU A 59 -17.63 9.26 2.75
CA LEU A 59 -17.36 7.88 2.34
C LEU A 59 -17.17 7.77 0.81
N ALA A 60 -18.02 8.43 0.03
CA ALA A 60 -17.94 8.43 -1.43
C ALA A 60 -16.64 9.06 -1.95
N VAL A 61 -16.12 10.08 -1.27
CA VAL A 61 -14.81 10.68 -1.59
C VAL A 61 -13.65 9.83 -1.06
N PHE A 62 -13.82 9.19 0.09
CA PHE A 62 -12.79 8.39 0.74
C PHE A 62 -12.45 7.13 -0.05
N ILE A 63 -13.44 6.36 -0.52
CA ILE A 63 -13.23 5.09 -1.23
C ILE A 63 -12.28 5.21 -2.43
N PRO A 64 -12.49 6.11 -3.42
CA PRO A 64 -11.63 6.21 -4.58
C PRO A 64 -10.22 6.69 -4.21
N LYS A 65 -10.11 7.62 -3.24
CA LYS A 65 -8.82 8.11 -2.75
C LYS A 65 -8.03 7.01 -2.04
N TYR A 66 -8.70 6.22 -1.19
CA TYR A 66 -8.10 5.07 -0.52
C TYR A 66 -7.62 4.02 -1.52
N ARG A 67 -8.43 3.69 -2.54
CA ARG A 67 -8.03 2.73 -3.58
C ARG A 67 -6.83 3.22 -4.39
N ALA A 68 -6.79 4.51 -4.75
CA ALA A 68 -5.65 5.10 -5.45
C ALA A 68 -4.37 5.06 -4.59
N THR A 69 -4.46 5.38 -3.29
CA THR A 69 -3.33 5.30 -2.37
C THR A 69 -2.88 3.85 -2.14
N LYS A 70 -3.82 2.89 -2.02
CA LYS A 70 -3.50 1.48 -1.87
C LYS A 70 -2.84 0.91 -3.13
N ALA A 71 -3.36 1.23 -4.33
CA ALA A 71 -2.75 0.80 -5.59
C ALA A 71 -1.35 1.39 -5.77
N TRP A 72 -1.16 2.67 -5.40
CA TRP A 72 0.15 3.27 -5.40
C TRP A 72 1.11 2.58 -4.40
N LEU A 73 0.61 2.22 -3.21
CA LEU A 73 1.37 1.49 -2.20
C LEU A 73 1.71 0.06 -2.64
N ASP A 74 0.84 -0.61 -3.39
CA ASP A 74 1.10 -1.96 -3.92
C ASP A 74 2.24 -1.93 -4.95
N ILE A 75 2.25 -0.90 -5.80
CA ILE A 75 3.28 -0.72 -6.83
C ILE A 75 4.63 -0.30 -6.21
N HIS A 76 4.63 0.56 -5.18
CA HIS A 76 5.87 1.14 -4.62
C HIS A 76 6.28 0.55 -3.28
N GLY A 77 5.43 -0.28 -2.68
CA GLY A 77 5.56 -0.86 -1.36
C GLY A 77 6.05 -2.29 -1.36
N THR A 78 6.67 -2.76 -2.45
CA THR A 78 7.54 -3.94 -2.37
C THR A 78 8.53 -3.67 -1.25
N THR A 79 8.36 -4.44 -0.19
CA THR A 79 9.07 -4.18 1.06
C THR A 79 10.55 -4.33 0.78
N LYS A 80 11.38 -3.58 1.52
CA LYS A 80 12.85 -3.67 1.35
C LYS A 80 13.31 -5.13 1.44
N GLU A 81 12.66 -5.94 2.28
CA GLU A 81 12.90 -7.37 2.45
C GLU A 81 12.58 -8.18 1.20
N GLU A 82 11.43 -7.96 0.55
CA GLU A 82 11.07 -8.66 -0.69
C GLU A 82 12.03 -8.32 -1.85
N ARG A 83 12.44 -7.05 -1.96
CA ARG A 83 13.46 -6.64 -2.94
C ARG A 83 14.82 -7.26 -2.65
N LEU A 84 15.22 -7.34 -1.39
CA LEU A 84 16.46 -8.00 -0.98
C LEU A 84 16.39 -9.52 -1.27
N ALA A 85 15.25 -10.15 -1.02
CA ALA A 85 15.02 -11.55 -1.31
C ALA A 85 15.02 -11.85 -2.82
N GLN A 86 14.45 -10.95 -3.64
CA GLN A 86 14.54 -11.03 -5.11
C GLN A 86 15.98 -10.87 -5.59
N MET A 87 16.69 -9.84 -5.13
CA MET A 87 18.11 -9.65 -5.50
C MET A 87 18.98 -10.83 -5.06
N GLN A 88 18.73 -11.40 -3.87
CA GLN A 88 19.46 -12.59 -3.42
C GLN A 88 19.17 -13.80 -4.32
N LYS A 89 17.90 -14.05 -4.67
CA LYS A 89 17.54 -15.12 -5.61
C LYS A 89 18.20 -14.95 -6.97
N GLU A 90 18.18 -13.74 -7.53
CA GLU A 90 18.84 -13.45 -8.81
C GLU A 90 20.36 -13.66 -8.72
N GLN A 91 20.99 -13.24 -7.63
CA GLN A 91 22.42 -13.46 -7.38
C GLN A 91 22.76 -14.94 -7.24
N ASP A 92 21.93 -15.71 -6.54
CA ASP A 92 22.12 -17.15 -6.36
C ASP A 92 21.95 -17.90 -7.68
N GLU A 93 20.97 -17.52 -8.50
CA GLU A 93 20.78 -18.09 -9.84
C GLU A 93 21.94 -17.75 -10.77
N TYR A 94 22.43 -16.50 -10.75
CA TYR A 94 23.60 -16.09 -11.53
C TYR A 94 24.87 -16.86 -11.11
N ARG A 95 25.08 -17.02 -9.80
CA ARG A 95 26.19 -17.83 -9.27
C ARG A 95 26.08 -19.31 -9.66
N ALA A 96 24.88 -19.86 -9.68
CA ALA A 96 24.65 -21.23 -10.14
C ALA A 96 24.96 -21.39 -11.63
N LYS A 97 24.57 -20.42 -12.47
CA LYS A 97 24.89 -20.43 -13.91
C LYS A 97 26.40 -20.39 -14.17
N ILE A 98 27.12 -19.48 -13.52
CA ILE A 98 28.59 -19.41 -13.65
C ILE A 98 29.25 -20.72 -13.25
N ARG A 99 28.79 -21.34 -12.16
CA ARG A 99 29.36 -22.61 -11.71
C ARG A 99 29.13 -23.72 -12.74
N ALA A 100 27.92 -23.82 -13.27
CA ALA A 100 27.59 -24.81 -14.30
C ALA A 100 28.42 -24.59 -15.58
N GLU A 101 28.57 -23.35 -16.01
CA GLU A 101 29.37 -22.97 -17.18
C GLU A 101 30.86 -23.32 -16.97
N LEU A 102 31.42 -23.02 -15.79
CA LEU A 102 32.80 -23.39 -15.46
C LEU A 102 33.00 -24.92 -15.38
N GLU A 103 32.02 -25.66 -14.84
CA GLU A 103 32.06 -27.13 -14.81
C GLU A 103 32.01 -27.73 -16.22
N GLU A 104 31.25 -27.13 -17.13
CA GLU A 104 31.23 -27.51 -18.55
C GLU A 104 32.56 -27.21 -19.24
N GLU A 105 33.14 -26.02 -19.04
CA GLU A 105 34.46 -25.65 -19.57
C GLU A 105 35.56 -26.60 -19.07
N MET A 106 35.60 -26.92 -17.77
CA MET A 106 36.59 -27.85 -17.24
C MET A 106 36.43 -29.27 -17.81
N ARG A 107 35.19 -29.72 -18.03
CA ARG A 107 34.93 -31.01 -18.66
C ARG A 107 35.39 -31.02 -20.12
N GLU A 108 35.20 -29.92 -20.85
CA GLU A 108 35.71 -29.79 -22.22
C GLU A 108 37.25 -29.77 -22.27
N GLU A 109 37.91 -29.10 -21.33
CA GLU A 109 39.38 -29.10 -21.22
C GLU A 109 39.93 -30.49 -20.87
N GLU A 110 39.34 -31.20 -19.90
CA GLU A 110 39.75 -32.58 -19.57
C GLU A 110 39.55 -33.53 -20.76
N SER A 111 38.46 -33.38 -21.51
CA SER A 111 38.19 -34.15 -22.72
C SER A 111 39.26 -33.91 -23.79
N LYS A 112 39.64 -32.65 -24.02
CA LYS A 112 40.71 -32.31 -24.98
C LYS A 112 42.07 -32.87 -24.55
N LYS A 113 42.39 -32.79 -23.26
CA LYS A 113 43.66 -33.28 -22.71
C LYS A 113 43.81 -34.80 -22.81
N ASN A 114 42.74 -35.56 -22.59
CA ASN A 114 42.74 -37.03 -22.73
C ASN A 114 42.79 -37.52 -24.18
N VAL A 115 42.58 -36.64 -25.16
CA VAL A 115 42.69 -36.96 -26.60
C VAL A 115 44.09 -36.66 -27.15
N GLU A 116 44.89 -35.84 -26.45
CA GLU A 116 46.27 -35.51 -26.81
C GLU A 116 47.35 -36.41 -26.16
N GLU A 117 47.01 -37.23 -25.16
CA GLU A 117 47.86 -38.32 -24.61
C GLU A 117 47.67 -39.65 -25.36
#